data_AF-A0A956DML0-F1
#
_entry.id   AF-A0A956DML0-F1
#
_cell.length_a   1.000
_cell.length_b   1.000
_cell.length_c   1.000
_cell.angle_alpha   90.00
_cell.angle_beta   90.00
_cell.angle_gamma   90.00
#
_symmetry.space_group_name_H-M   'P 1'
#
loop_
_entity.id
_entity.type
_entity.pdbx_description
1 polymer ?
#
loop_
_entity_poly.entity_id
_entity_poly.type
_entity_poly.pdbx_seq_one_letter_code
_entity_poly.pdbx_strand_id
1 'polypeptide(L)'
;MSATPEQPFADRETTFERFAAHVSRGKVATYEQYGFDAVMGRREGVRFWDAFSDRSFINCHCNGGVFNLGHRPPEVLRAVVTALESLDIGNHHLVSGFRAQLAQRLSATTDHRLSGVVFGVGGGEANDLALKLAFAHTGRRGVVSAHGGYHGHTGLAVATGDASYREPFHVALPGFVQVPFDDLEALDRAVDDEVAAVILEPIPATLGMALPSPGYLAGVQRLCRERGVVFIADEVQTGLGRTGRIWCHQHDDLEPDVVVTGKGLSGG
;
A
#
# COMPACT_ATOMS: atom_id res chain seq x y z
N MET A 1 3.73 28.52 -17.93
CA MET A 1 4.24 27.58 -18.95
C MET A 1 5.05 26.51 -18.22
N SER A 2 4.62 25.24 -18.22
CA SER A 2 5.38 24.16 -17.58
C SER A 2 6.67 23.94 -18.36
N ALA A 3 7.81 24.28 -17.76
CA ALA A 3 9.12 23.92 -18.31
C ALA A 3 9.18 22.41 -18.61
N THR A 4 9.80 22.05 -19.74
CA THR A 4 10.18 20.66 -20.00
C THR A 4 11.17 20.26 -18.91
N PRO A 5 10.90 19.20 -18.13
CA PRO A 5 11.82 18.81 -17.07
C PRO A 5 13.15 18.37 -17.70
N GLU A 6 14.25 18.91 -17.17
CA GLU A 6 15.60 18.51 -17.53
C GLU A 6 15.75 16.99 -17.38
N GLN A 7 16.39 16.36 -18.37
CA GLN A 7 16.73 14.94 -18.33
C GLN A 7 18.20 14.78 -17.97
N PRO A 8 18.54 13.84 -17.08
CA PRO A 8 19.93 13.63 -16.66
C PRO A 8 20.81 13.01 -17.78
N PHE A 9 20.19 12.46 -18.83
CA PHE A 9 20.88 11.87 -19.97
C PHE A 9 20.36 12.47 -21.28
N ALA A 10 21.22 12.50 -22.30
CA ALA A 10 20.93 13.13 -23.58
C ALA A 10 19.89 12.37 -24.42
N ASP A 11 19.79 11.04 -24.24
CA ASP A 11 18.94 10.18 -25.05
C ASP A 11 18.38 8.97 -24.29
N ARG A 12 17.44 8.29 -24.97
CA ARG A 12 16.72 7.11 -24.47
C ARG A 12 17.65 5.92 -24.29
N GLU A 13 18.55 5.69 -25.24
CA GLU A 13 19.48 4.56 -25.24
C GLU A 13 20.37 4.60 -23.99
N THR A 14 21.06 5.72 -23.77
CA THR A 14 21.89 5.96 -22.58
C THR A 14 21.06 5.82 -21.29
N THR A 15 19.83 6.32 -21.28
CA THR A 15 18.94 6.19 -20.11
C THR A 15 18.65 4.72 -19.78
N PHE A 16 18.30 3.93 -20.79
CA PHE A 16 18.00 2.50 -20.64
C PHE A 16 19.25 1.70 -20.25
N GLU A 17 20.40 1.97 -20.87
CA GLU A 17 21.68 1.36 -20.52
C GLU A 17 22.04 1.61 -19.05
N ARG A 18 21.95 2.87 -18.59
CA ARG A 18 22.27 3.24 -17.21
C ARG A 18 21.29 2.62 -16.22
N PHE A 19 19.99 2.59 -16.56
CA PHE A 19 18.99 1.94 -15.72
C PHE A 19 19.22 0.44 -15.62
N ALA A 20 19.55 -0.23 -16.72
CA ALA A 20 19.87 -1.65 -16.72
C ALA A 20 21.12 -1.97 -15.90
N ALA A 21 22.19 -1.17 -16.06
CA ALA A 21 23.47 -1.37 -15.41
C ALA A 21 23.44 -1.08 -13.90
N HIS A 22 22.62 -0.11 -13.47
CA HIS A 22 22.71 0.43 -12.11
C HIS A 22 21.42 0.33 -11.28
N VAL A 23 20.28 -0.01 -11.87
CA VAL A 23 19.00 -0.11 -11.15
C VAL A 23 18.36 -1.48 -11.31
N SER A 24 18.03 -1.88 -12.54
CA SER A 24 17.40 -3.19 -12.78
C SER A 24 17.49 -3.61 -14.25
N ARG A 25 18.46 -4.48 -14.56
CA ARG A 25 18.58 -5.14 -15.87
C ARG A 25 17.33 -5.92 -16.24
N GLY A 26 16.76 -6.66 -15.29
CA GLY A 26 15.57 -7.48 -15.50
C GLY A 26 14.36 -6.65 -15.92
N LYS A 27 14.15 -5.49 -15.28
CA LYS A 27 13.06 -4.57 -15.65
C LYS A 27 13.20 -4.08 -17.09
N VAL A 28 14.40 -3.65 -17.49
CA VAL A 28 14.66 -3.19 -18.86
C VAL A 28 14.35 -4.30 -19.87
N ALA A 29 14.87 -5.50 -19.65
CA ALA A 29 14.61 -6.63 -20.52
C ALA A 29 13.11 -6.96 -20.66
N THR A 30 12.33 -6.87 -19.57
CA THR A 30 10.87 -7.05 -19.60
C THR A 30 10.16 -6.00 -20.44
N TYR A 31 10.51 -4.72 -20.28
CA TYR A 31 9.86 -3.65 -21.04
C TYR A 31 10.25 -3.65 -22.53
N GLU A 32 11.49 -4.05 -22.86
CA GLU A 32 11.92 -4.32 -24.23
C GLU A 32 11.09 -5.42 -24.88
N GLN A 33 10.82 -6.52 -24.17
CA GLN A 33 9.94 -7.60 -24.65
C GLN A 33 8.51 -7.10 -24.93
N TYR A 34 8.02 -6.15 -24.15
CA TYR A 34 6.71 -5.53 -24.38
C TYR A 34 6.72 -4.43 -25.46
N GLY A 35 7.87 -4.09 -26.03
CA GLY A 35 8.01 -2.99 -26.98
C GLY A 35 7.64 -1.63 -26.37
N PHE A 36 7.85 -1.46 -25.07
CA PHE A 36 7.53 -0.23 -24.35
C PHE A 36 8.81 0.43 -23.84
N ASP A 37 9.23 1.50 -24.52
CA ASP A 37 10.53 2.14 -24.34
C ASP A 37 10.40 3.60 -23.84
N ALA A 38 9.24 3.98 -23.33
CA ALA A 38 8.99 5.35 -22.90
C ALA A 38 9.80 5.70 -21.64
N VAL A 39 10.41 6.89 -21.65
CA VAL A 39 11.05 7.49 -20.47
C VAL A 39 10.13 8.57 -19.94
N MET A 40 9.72 8.50 -18.66
CA MET A 40 8.78 9.48 -18.10
C MET A 40 9.40 10.88 -17.98
N GLY A 41 9.00 11.80 -18.86
CA GLY A 41 9.39 13.20 -18.84
C GLY A 41 8.40 14.08 -18.05
N ARG A 42 7.83 15.09 -18.73
CA ARG A 42 6.79 15.96 -18.17
C ARG A 42 5.60 15.12 -17.71
N ARG A 43 4.92 15.54 -16.64
CA ARG A 43 3.73 14.87 -16.09
C ARG A 43 2.80 15.87 -15.43
N GLU A 44 1.50 15.72 -15.65
CA GLU A 44 0.46 16.62 -15.16
C GLU A 44 -0.90 15.94 -15.24
N GLY A 45 -1.65 15.96 -14.12
CA GLY A 45 -2.97 15.35 -14.04
C GLY A 45 -2.91 13.87 -14.42
N VAL A 46 -3.75 13.44 -15.37
CA VAL A 46 -3.80 12.04 -15.79
C VAL A 46 -2.74 11.66 -16.83
N ARG A 47 -1.87 12.58 -17.25
CA ARG A 47 -0.93 12.35 -18.36
C ARG A 47 0.52 12.43 -17.95
N PHE A 48 1.34 11.70 -18.69
CA PHE A 48 2.78 11.93 -18.78
C PHE A 48 3.21 11.91 -20.24
N TRP A 49 4.33 12.56 -20.52
CA TRP A 49 4.96 12.63 -21.83
C TRP A 49 6.25 11.83 -21.81
N ASP A 50 6.60 11.26 -22.95
CA ASP A 50 7.93 10.73 -23.17
C ASP A 50 8.97 11.85 -23.03
N ALA A 51 10.13 11.53 -22.49
CA ALA A 51 11.17 12.51 -22.23
C ALA A 51 11.89 12.98 -23.50
N PHE A 52 11.86 12.17 -24.56
CA PHE A 52 12.61 12.37 -25.80
C PHE A 52 11.72 12.54 -27.04
N SER A 53 10.41 12.65 -26.86
CA SER A 53 9.43 12.88 -27.93
C SER A 53 8.15 13.54 -27.41
N ASP A 54 7.32 14.08 -28.31
CA ASP A 54 6.03 14.68 -27.94
C ASP A 54 4.93 13.65 -27.63
N ARG A 55 5.26 12.35 -27.66
CA ARG A 55 4.30 11.29 -27.36
C ARG A 55 3.82 11.41 -25.91
N SER A 56 2.50 11.34 -25.72
CA SER A 56 1.88 11.36 -24.40
C SER A 56 1.07 10.10 -24.13
N PHE A 57 0.93 9.79 -22.85
CA PHE A 57 0.24 8.62 -22.34
C PHE A 57 -0.76 9.04 -21.28
N ILE A 58 -1.92 8.38 -21.26
CA ILE A 58 -2.85 8.44 -20.12
C ILE A 58 -2.39 7.40 -19.10
N ASN A 59 -2.14 7.83 -17.87
CA ASN A 59 -1.70 6.94 -16.80
C ASN A 59 -2.90 6.17 -16.21
N CYS A 60 -3.27 5.06 -16.85
CA CYS A 60 -4.30 4.15 -16.32
C CYS A 60 -3.76 3.24 -15.21
N HIS A 61 -2.43 3.14 -15.04
CA HIS A 61 -1.82 2.28 -14.02
C HIS A 61 -1.89 2.91 -12.62
N CYS A 62 -1.79 4.24 -12.52
CA CYS A 62 -1.81 5.02 -11.26
C CYS A 62 -0.83 4.51 -10.18
N ASN A 63 0.17 3.68 -10.54
CA ASN A 63 1.07 2.95 -9.64
C ASN A 63 0.33 2.28 -8.48
N GLY A 64 -0.77 1.60 -8.78
CA GLY A 64 -1.56 0.89 -7.78
C GLY A 64 -2.22 1.79 -6.72
N GLY A 65 -2.46 3.06 -7.03
CA GLY A 65 -3.16 4.00 -6.14
C GLY A 65 -2.30 5.17 -5.63
N VAL A 66 -1.03 5.27 -6.01
CA VAL A 66 -0.17 6.41 -5.63
C VAL A 66 -0.72 7.71 -6.22
N PHE A 67 -1.14 7.69 -7.48
CA PHE A 67 -1.62 8.88 -8.18
C PHE A 67 -3.14 9.02 -8.13
N ASN A 68 -3.78 8.85 -6.96
CA ASN A 68 -5.23 9.08 -6.77
C ASN A 68 -5.65 10.50 -7.20
N LEU A 69 -4.78 11.50 -6.99
CA LEU A 69 -5.00 12.90 -7.36
C LEU A 69 -4.36 13.29 -8.70
N GLY A 70 -3.84 12.31 -9.46
CA GLY A 70 -3.06 12.55 -10.67
C GLY A 70 -1.60 12.98 -10.38
N HIS A 71 -0.86 13.25 -11.44
CA HIS A 71 0.52 13.70 -11.41
C HIS A 71 0.62 15.18 -11.02
N ARG A 72 1.48 15.48 -10.04
CA ARG A 72 1.82 16.83 -9.58
C ARG A 72 0.59 17.69 -9.24
N PRO A 73 -0.29 17.24 -8.33
CA PRO A 73 -1.48 18.01 -7.94
C PRO A 73 -1.06 19.38 -7.40
N PRO A 74 -1.54 20.50 -7.98
CA PRO A 74 -1.04 21.85 -7.63
C PRO A 74 -1.18 22.20 -6.16
N GLU A 75 -2.22 21.71 -5.48
CA GLU A 75 -2.44 21.96 -4.05
C GLU A 75 -1.39 21.28 -3.18
N VAL A 76 -1.09 20.00 -3.43
CA VAL A 76 -0.05 19.26 -2.70
C VAL A 76 1.32 19.85 -2.99
N LEU A 77 1.61 20.17 -4.26
CA LEU A 77 2.88 20.79 -4.64
C LEU A 77 3.09 22.12 -3.90
N ARG A 78 2.08 23.00 -3.87
CA ARG A 78 2.16 24.26 -3.12
C ARG A 78 2.37 24.01 -1.63
N ALA A 79 1.62 23.08 -1.02
CA ALA A 79 1.75 22.77 0.40
C ALA A 79 3.17 22.29 0.77
N VAL A 80 3.76 21.42 -0.05
CA VAL A 80 5.13 20.92 0.17
C VAL A 80 6.15 22.04 -0.03
N VAL A 81 6.06 22.83 -1.11
CA VAL A 81 6.99 23.94 -1.36
C VAL A 81 6.94 24.98 -0.24
N THR A 82 5.74 25.41 0.16
CA THR A 82 5.58 26.37 1.26
C THR A 82 6.09 25.82 2.59
N ALA A 83 5.87 24.53 2.88
CA ALA A 83 6.43 23.94 4.10
C ALA A 83 7.97 24.00 4.11
N LEU A 84 8.61 23.68 2.99
CA LEU A 84 10.07 23.66 2.87
C LEU A 84 10.74 25.03 2.95
N GLU A 85 9.98 26.13 2.91
CA GLU A 85 10.52 27.48 3.15
C GLU A 85 10.96 27.68 4.62
N SER A 86 10.40 26.90 5.55
CA SER A 86 10.68 27.07 7.00
C SER A 86 10.73 25.78 7.81
N LEU A 87 10.38 24.63 7.21
CA LEU A 87 10.31 23.33 7.86
C LEU A 87 11.16 22.30 7.12
N ASP A 88 11.74 21.38 7.86
CA ASP A 88 12.32 20.14 7.34
C ASP A 88 11.58 18.93 7.94
N ILE A 89 12.22 17.77 7.98
CA ILE A 89 11.65 16.53 8.54
C ILE A 89 11.38 16.61 10.05
N GLY A 90 11.98 17.59 10.74
CA GLY A 90 11.89 17.79 12.18
C GLY A 90 12.62 16.71 12.98
N ASN A 91 12.18 16.51 14.23
CA ASN A 91 12.74 15.52 15.15
C ASN A 91 11.64 14.56 15.62
N HIS A 92 11.90 13.25 15.61
CA HIS A 92 10.91 12.24 15.95
C HIS A 92 10.60 12.13 17.45
N HIS A 93 11.48 12.62 18.34
CA HIS A 93 11.23 12.67 19.78
C HIS A 93 10.37 13.87 20.20
N LEU A 94 10.37 14.95 19.40
CA LEU A 94 9.63 16.17 19.72
C LEU A 94 8.20 16.11 19.19
N VAL A 95 7.30 16.84 19.85
CA VAL A 95 5.89 16.94 19.43
C VAL A 95 5.79 17.67 18.09
N SER A 96 4.99 17.13 17.17
CA SER A 96 4.73 17.73 15.86
C SER A 96 3.26 18.08 15.70
N GLY A 97 2.96 19.39 15.58
CA GLY A 97 1.60 19.88 15.35
C GLY A 97 1.01 19.39 14.02
N PHE A 98 1.82 19.28 12.96
CA PHE A 98 1.37 18.78 11.66
C PHE A 98 1.03 17.29 11.70
N ARG A 99 1.83 16.46 12.39
CA ARG A 99 1.50 15.04 12.60
C ARG A 99 0.22 14.88 13.42
N ALA A 100 0.06 15.68 14.49
CA ALA A 100 -1.15 15.67 15.30
C ALA A 100 -2.40 16.07 14.49
N GLN A 101 -2.30 17.13 13.67
CA GLN A 101 -3.39 17.58 12.82
C GLN A 101 -3.76 16.53 11.76
N LEU A 102 -2.78 15.89 11.11
CA LEU A 102 -3.03 14.82 10.16
C LEU A 102 -3.66 13.60 10.84
N ALA A 103 -3.13 13.18 11.99
CA ALA A 103 -3.68 12.07 12.77
C ALA A 103 -5.14 12.33 13.18
N GLN A 104 -5.46 13.54 13.65
CA GLN A 104 -6.82 13.94 13.98
C GLN A 104 -7.76 13.85 12.77
N ARG A 105 -7.32 14.34 11.60
CA ARG A 105 -8.11 14.28 10.36
C ARG A 105 -8.33 12.86 9.88
N LEU A 106 -7.30 12.01 9.92
CA LEU A 106 -7.41 10.60 9.55
C LEU A 106 -8.37 9.87 10.48
N SER A 107 -8.26 10.05 11.79
CA SER A 107 -9.19 9.46 12.76
C SER A 107 -10.64 9.87 12.49
N ALA A 108 -10.89 11.15 12.17
CA ALA A 108 -12.22 11.64 11.84
C ALA A 108 -12.84 10.94 10.61
N THR A 109 -12.03 10.48 9.64
CA THR A 109 -12.55 9.72 8.47
C THR A 109 -13.06 8.31 8.81
N THR A 110 -12.81 7.85 10.03
CA THR A 110 -13.25 6.55 10.56
C THR A 110 -14.32 6.71 11.64
N ASP A 111 -15.00 7.87 11.68
CA ASP A 111 -15.94 8.25 12.75
C ASP A 111 -15.32 8.12 14.16
N HIS A 112 -14.02 8.40 14.26
CA HIS A 112 -13.22 8.28 15.48
C HIS A 112 -13.10 6.87 16.07
N ARG A 113 -13.51 5.84 15.33
CA ARG A 113 -13.44 4.44 15.77
C ARG A 113 -11.99 3.95 15.81
N LEU A 114 -11.15 4.45 14.91
CA LEU A 114 -9.69 4.33 14.97
C LEU A 114 -9.10 5.67 15.43
N SER A 115 -8.67 5.73 16.69
CA SER A 115 -8.16 6.96 17.31
C SER A 115 -6.63 7.11 17.26
N GLY A 116 -5.90 5.99 17.20
CA GLY A 116 -4.45 5.96 17.12
C GLY A 116 -3.96 5.97 15.67
N VAL A 117 -3.04 6.87 15.35
CA VAL A 117 -2.35 6.91 14.05
C VAL A 117 -0.85 6.83 14.28
N VAL A 118 -0.19 5.89 13.61
CA VAL A 118 1.27 5.79 13.58
C VAL A 118 1.74 5.99 12.15
N PHE A 119 2.77 6.80 11.96
CA PHE A 119 3.33 7.12 10.66
C PHE A 119 4.58 6.27 10.40
N GLY A 120 4.57 5.55 9.27
CA GLY A 120 5.74 4.88 8.70
C GLY A 120 6.12 5.48 7.35
N VAL A 121 7.13 4.91 6.69
CA VAL A 121 7.62 5.41 5.38
C VAL A 121 7.14 4.60 4.17
N GLY A 122 6.45 3.47 4.40
CA GLY A 122 5.90 2.65 3.34
C GLY A 122 4.86 1.63 3.83
N GLY A 123 4.07 1.09 2.90
CA GLY A 123 3.01 0.13 3.22
C GLY A 123 3.50 -1.15 3.90
N GLY A 124 4.62 -1.71 3.43
CA GLY A 124 5.23 -2.88 4.06
C GLY A 124 5.63 -2.65 5.52
N GLU A 125 6.26 -1.52 5.82
CA GLU A 125 6.64 -1.16 7.20
C GLU A 125 5.41 -0.89 8.08
N ALA A 126 4.37 -0.29 7.51
CA ALA A 126 3.11 -0.08 8.21
C ALA A 126 2.42 -1.41 8.54
N ASN A 127 2.43 -2.39 7.62
CA ASN A 127 1.97 -3.75 7.87
C ASN A 127 2.83 -4.49 8.90
N ASP A 128 4.16 -4.36 8.83
CA ASP A 128 5.07 -4.91 9.85
C ASP A 128 4.73 -4.37 11.23
N LEU A 129 4.47 -3.06 11.34
CA LEU A 129 4.05 -2.44 12.60
C LEU A 129 2.69 -2.97 13.07
N ALA A 130 1.69 -3.06 12.19
CA ALA A 130 0.37 -3.58 12.53
C ALA A 130 0.45 -5.00 13.09
N LEU A 131 1.24 -5.89 12.46
CA LEU A 131 1.48 -7.25 12.94
C LEU A 131 2.18 -7.28 14.31
N LYS A 132 3.22 -6.44 14.51
CA LYS A 132 3.90 -6.34 15.82
C LYS A 132 2.96 -5.83 16.92
N LEU A 133 2.08 -4.89 16.61
CA LEU A 133 1.07 -4.40 17.56
C LEU A 133 0.06 -5.50 17.91
N ALA A 134 -0.37 -6.30 16.94
CA ALA A 134 -1.22 -7.45 17.20
C ALA A 134 -0.54 -8.49 18.10
N PHE A 135 0.75 -8.78 17.87
CA PHE A 135 1.53 -9.66 18.73
C PHE A 135 1.65 -9.14 20.16
N ALA A 136 1.98 -7.86 20.31
CA ALA A 136 2.10 -7.22 21.62
C ALA A 136 0.77 -7.17 22.38
N HIS A 137 -0.34 -6.98 21.66
CA HIS A 137 -1.68 -6.92 22.24
C HIS A 137 -2.20 -8.28 22.71
N THR A 138 -2.02 -9.31 21.88
CA THR A 138 -2.59 -10.65 22.12
C THR A 138 -1.66 -11.58 22.90
N GLY A 139 -0.34 -11.31 22.89
CA GLY A 139 0.68 -12.24 23.37
C GLY A 139 0.94 -13.44 22.44
N ARG A 140 0.25 -13.48 21.28
CA ARG A 140 0.29 -14.55 20.29
C ARG A 140 1.20 -14.18 19.11
N ARG A 141 1.55 -15.14 18.24
CA ARG A 141 2.49 -14.90 17.11
C ARG A 141 2.03 -15.43 15.75
N GLY A 142 0.96 -16.21 15.71
CA GLY A 142 0.38 -16.72 14.47
C GLY A 142 -0.28 -15.60 13.67
N VAL A 143 -0.26 -15.74 12.34
CA VAL A 143 -0.87 -14.80 11.42
C VAL A 143 -1.55 -15.61 10.31
N VAL A 144 -2.81 -15.30 10.03
CA VAL A 144 -3.52 -15.84 8.88
C VAL A 144 -3.70 -14.74 7.83
N SER A 145 -3.43 -15.08 6.57
CA SER A 145 -3.53 -14.20 5.41
C SER A 145 -4.12 -14.94 4.22
N ALA A 146 -4.36 -14.27 3.09
CA ALA A 146 -4.93 -14.89 1.90
C ALA A 146 -3.87 -15.27 0.85
N HIS A 147 -4.12 -16.35 0.10
CA HIS A 147 -3.38 -16.65 -1.13
C HIS A 147 -3.49 -15.51 -2.14
N GLY A 148 -2.42 -15.25 -2.91
CA GLY A 148 -2.37 -14.15 -3.86
C GLY A 148 -2.31 -12.74 -3.24
N GLY A 149 -2.27 -12.61 -1.92
CA GLY A 149 -2.16 -11.32 -1.23
C GLY A 149 -0.78 -10.68 -1.36
N TYR A 150 -0.72 -9.35 -1.23
CA TYR A 150 0.51 -8.57 -1.19
C TYR A 150 0.45 -7.52 -0.07
N HIS A 151 1.29 -7.71 0.94
CA HIS A 151 1.38 -6.80 2.09
C HIS A 151 2.73 -6.06 2.17
N GLY A 152 3.60 -6.24 1.18
CA GLY A 152 4.93 -5.62 1.13
C GLY A 152 6.07 -6.65 1.12
N HIS A 153 7.29 -6.16 0.94
CA HIS A 153 8.52 -6.98 0.85
C HIS A 153 9.43 -6.81 2.08
N THR A 154 8.89 -6.29 3.19
CA THR A 154 9.63 -6.05 4.42
C THR A 154 9.31 -7.10 5.47
N GLY A 155 10.25 -7.34 6.38
CA GLY A 155 10.04 -7.98 7.68
C GLY A 155 9.06 -9.16 7.71
N LEU A 156 7.97 -8.97 8.47
CA LEU A 156 6.86 -9.91 8.64
C LEU A 156 5.89 -9.84 7.46
N ALA A 157 5.71 -8.67 6.86
CA ALA A 157 4.77 -8.42 5.79
C ALA A 157 5.02 -9.34 4.58
N VAL A 158 6.28 -9.57 4.20
CA VAL A 158 6.60 -10.50 3.10
C VAL A 158 6.16 -11.94 3.39
N ALA A 159 6.14 -12.37 4.66
CA ALA A 159 5.69 -13.71 5.03
C ALA A 159 4.18 -13.91 4.88
N THR A 160 3.40 -12.82 4.86
CA THR A 160 1.94 -12.81 4.66
C THR A 160 1.53 -12.72 3.18
N GLY A 161 2.47 -12.39 2.28
CA GLY A 161 2.22 -12.31 0.85
C GLY A 161 2.34 -13.65 0.13
N ASP A 162 1.87 -13.71 -1.12
CA ASP A 162 1.89 -14.90 -1.97
C ASP A 162 3.26 -15.62 -2.01
N ALA A 163 3.23 -16.94 -2.21
CA ALA A 163 4.42 -17.79 -2.29
C ALA A 163 5.46 -17.24 -3.28
N SER A 164 5.01 -16.75 -4.44
CA SER A 164 5.88 -16.17 -5.47
C SER A 164 6.70 -14.96 -5.00
N TYR A 165 6.22 -14.23 -3.97
CA TYR A 165 6.95 -13.10 -3.39
C TYR A 165 7.93 -13.51 -2.30
N ARG A 166 7.63 -14.55 -1.51
CA ARG A 166 8.44 -14.94 -0.34
C ARG A 166 9.44 -16.07 -0.60
N GLU A 167 9.14 -16.98 -1.52
CA GLU A 167 10.01 -18.11 -1.85
C GLU A 167 11.39 -17.69 -2.36
N PRO A 168 11.55 -16.65 -3.21
CA PRO A 168 12.87 -16.18 -3.65
C PRO A 168 13.76 -15.70 -2.50
N PHE A 169 13.17 -15.32 -1.37
CA PHE A 169 13.89 -14.88 -0.16
C PHE A 169 14.01 -15.98 0.90
N HIS A 170 13.48 -17.18 0.62
CA HIS A 170 13.40 -18.29 1.58
C HIS A 170 12.75 -17.90 2.91
N VAL A 171 11.76 -16.98 2.88
CA VAL A 171 11.07 -16.55 4.09
C VAL A 171 9.97 -17.54 4.44
N ALA A 172 10.17 -18.25 5.55
CA ALA A 172 9.19 -19.12 6.17
C ALA A 172 9.15 -18.84 7.67
N LEU A 173 8.08 -18.19 8.14
CA LEU A 173 7.90 -17.87 9.57
C LEU A 173 6.92 -18.87 10.22
N PRO A 174 7.28 -19.51 11.34
CA PRO A 174 6.36 -20.37 12.07
C PRO A 174 5.08 -19.63 12.47
N GLY A 175 3.93 -20.28 12.29
CA GLY A 175 2.61 -19.70 12.60
C GLY A 175 2.03 -18.78 11.54
N PHE A 176 2.72 -18.55 10.41
CA PHE A 176 2.20 -17.78 9.28
C PHE A 176 1.53 -18.72 8.28
N VAL A 177 0.21 -18.64 8.18
CA VAL A 177 -0.62 -19.51 7.34
C VAL A 177 -1.36 -18.66 6.30
N GLN A 178 -1.52 -19.24 5.10
CA GLN A 178 -2.33 -18.65 4.05
C GLN A 178 -3.53 -19.55 3.76
N VAL A 179 -4.70 -18.94 3.59
CA VAL A 179 -5.94 -19.61 3.20
C VAL A 179 -6.44 -19.06 1.87
N PRO A 180 -7.31 -19.78 1.13
CA PRO A 180 -7.99 -19.20 -0.02
C PRO A 180 -8.76 -17.93 0.35
N PHE A 181 -8.62 -16.89 -0.48
CA PHE A 181 -9.45 -15.70 -0.36
C PHE A 181 -10.91 -16.08 -0.59
N ASP A 182 -11.83 -15.40 0.10
CA ASP A 182 -13.27 -15.65 0.03
C ASP A 182 -13.73 -17.04 0.54
N ASP A 183 -12.90 -17.74 1.31
CA ASP A 183 -13.24 -19.01 1.99
C ASP A 183 -13.24 -18.82 3.52
N LEU A 184 -14.42 -18.52 4.07
CA LEU A 184 -14.58 -18.29 5.50
C LEU A 184 -14.39 -19.56 6.33
N GLU A 185 -14.71 -20.74 5.79
CA GLU A 185 -14.53 -21.99 6.51
C GLU A 185 -13.05 -22.37 6.61
N ALA A 186 -12.26 -22.14 5.56
CA ALA A 186 -10.82 -22.31 5.61
C ALA A 186 -10.18 -21.34 6.61
N LEU A 187 -10.66 -20.10 6.66
CA LEU A 187 -10.22 -19.13 7.65
C LEU A 187 -10.51 -19.59 9.09
N ASP A 188 -11.75 -20.01 9.39
CA ASP A 188 -12.11 -20.49 10.74
C ASP A 188 -11.27 -21.70 11.17
N ARG A 189 -10.98 -22.63 10.25
CA ARG A 189 -10.09 -23.76 10.54
C ARG A 189 -8.63 -23.36 10.81
N ALA A 190 -8.15 -22.27 10.21
CA ALA A 190 -6.78 -21.81 10.34
C ALA A 190 -6.55 -20.91 11.57
N VAL A 191 -7.61 -20.33 12.13
CA VAL A 191 -7.54 -19.47 13.31
C VAL A 191 -7.58 -20.31 14.58
N ASP A 192 -6.39 -20.66 15.09
CA ASP A 192 -6.20 -21.35 16.37
C ASP A 192 -5.87 -20.38 17.53
N ASP A 193 -5.62 -20.93 18.73
CA ASP A 193 -5.34 -20.16 19.95
C ASP A 193 -3.98 -19.42 19.93
N GLU A 194 -3.12 -19.72 18.95
CA GLU A 194 -1.82 -19.07 18.75
C GLU A 194 -1.88 -17.95 17.70
N VAL A 195 -3.01 -17.76 17.02
CA VAL A 195 -3.18 -16.69 16.02
C VAL A 195 -3.43 -15.35 16.70
N ALA A 196 -2.57 -14.39 16.36
CA ALA A 196 -2.64 -13.00 16.81
C ALA A 196 -3.44 -12.11 15.86
N ALA A 197 -3.33 -12.35 14.55
CA ALA A 197 -3.92 -11.48 13.54
C ALA A 197 -4.43 -12.24 12.31
N VAL A 198 -5.52 -11.72 11.75
CA VAL A 198 -5.91 -11.93 10.35
C VAL A 198 -5.62 -10.64 9.59
N ILE A 199 -4.79 -10.71 8.55
CA ILE A 199 -4.50 -9.58 7.66
C ILE A 199 -5.04 -9.87 6.27
N LEU A 200 -5.86 -8.95 5.73
CA LEU A 200 -6.47 -9.08 4.40
C LEU A 200 -6.51 -7.73 3.69
N GLU A 201 -6.24 -7.75 2.39
CA GLU A 201 -6.70 -6.70 1.48
C GLU A 201 -8.23 -6.87 1.30
N PRO A 202 -9.06 -5.81 1.43
CA PRO A 202 -10.50 -5.93 1.15
C PRO A 202 -10.79 -6.36 -0.29
N ILE A 203 -9.94 -5.94 -1.23
CA ILE A 203 -9.94 -6.33 -2.64
C ILE A 203 -8.47 -6.58 -3.04
N PRO A 204 -7.98 -7.84 -3.05
CA PRO A 204 -6.58 -8.14 -3.30
C PRO A 204 -6.17 -7.82 -4.73
N ALA A 205 -5.25 -6.87 -4.89
CA ALA A 205 -4.87 -6.37 -6.21
C ALA A 205 -4.06 -7.39 -7.00
N THR A 206 -3.15 -8.09 -6.32
CA THR A 206 -2.26 -9.10 -6.92
C THR A 206 -2.97 -10.41 -7.24
N LEU A 207 -4.13 -10.66 -6.62
CA LEU A 207 -5.06 -11.73 -7.00
C LEU A 207 -5.97 -11.33 -8.18
N GLY A 208 -5.68 -10.23 -8.87
CA GLY A 208 -6.46 -9.78 -10.01
C GLY A 208 -7.72 -8.98 -9.64
N MET A 209 -7.68 -8.26 -8.51
CA MET A 209 -8.79 -7.44 -8.01
C MET A 209 -10.04 -8.26 -7.69
N ALA A 210 -9.87 -9.43 -7.07
CA ALA A 210 -10.97 -10.31 -6.69
C ALA A 210 -11.93 -9.59 -5.72
N LEU A 211 -13.21 -9.51 -6.09
CA LEU A 211 -14.24 -8.97 -5.20
C LEU A 211 -14.70 -10.08 -4.23
N PRO A 212 -14.79 -9.78 -2.92
CA PRO A 212 -15.29 -10.76 -1.95
C PRO A 212 -16.78 -11.04 -2.18
N SER A 213 -17.21 -12.26 -1.85
CA SER A 213 -18.63 -12.60 -1.80
C SER A 213 -19.33 -11.78 -0.70
N PRO A 214 -20.61 -11.43 -0.90
CA PRO A 214 -21.39 -10.71 0.11
C PRO A 214 -21.32 -11.40 1.48
N GLY A 215 -20.95 -10.64 2.51
CA GLY A 215 -20.86 -11.12 3.88
C GLY A 215 -19.56 -11.86 4.26
N TYR A 216 -18.64 -12.11 3.32
CA TYR A 216 -17.35 -12.73 3.63
C TYR A 216 -16.56 -11.91 4.66
N LEU A 217 -16.28 -10.64 4.36
CA LEU A 217 -15.50 -9.77 5.26
C LEU A 217 -16.20 -9.51 6.60
N ALA A 218 -17.54 -9.43 6.60
CA ALA A 218 -18.32 -9.35 7.84
C ALA A 218 -18.20 -10.64 8.67
N GLY A 219 -18.12 -11.80 8.01
CA GLY A 219 -17.80 -13.09 8.62
C GLY A 219 -16.40 -13.12 9.23
N VAL A 220 -15.39 -12.61 8.50
CA VAL A 220 -14.00 -12.47 8.99
C VAL A 220 -13.97 -11.64 10.27
N GLN A 221 -14.61 -10.46 10.26
CA GLN A 221 -14.66 -9.59 11.43
C GLN A 221 -15.32 -10.28 12.64
N ARG A 222 -16.45 -10.97 12.43
CA ARG A 222 -17.12 -11.70 13.50
C ARG A 222 -16.22 -12.79 14.09
N LEU A 223 -15.59 -13.58 13.23
CA LEU A 223 -14.64 -14.61 13.64
C LEU A 223 -13.48 -14.03 14.46
N CYS A 224 -12.87 -12.94 13.99
CA CYS A 224 -11.77 -12.29 14.69
C CYS A 224 -12.18 -11.84 16.09
N ARG A 225 -13.36 -11.22 16.22
CA ARG A 225 -13.93 -10.80 17.51
C ARG A 225 -14.20 -11.97 18.44
N GLU A 226 -14.80 -13.04 17.94
CA GLU A 226 -15.12 -14.24 18.73
C GLU A 226 -13.86 -14.95 19.25
N ARG A 227 -12.76 -14.92 18.49
CA ARG A 227 -11.50 -15.61 18.80
C ARG A 227 -10.46 -14.72 19.50
N GLY A 228 -10.76 -13.43 19.69
CA GLY A 228 -9.82 -12.45 20.25
C GLY A 228 -8.58 -12.23 19.35
N VAL A 229 -8.80 -12.26 18.03
CA VAL A 229 -7.77 -12.07 17.00
C VAL A 229 -7.92 -10.67 16.42
N VAL A 230 -6.80 -10.01 16.15
CA VAL A 230 -6.79 -8.66 15.56
C VAL A 230 -7.12 -8.74 14.06
N PHE A 231 -8.16 -8.05 13.63
CA PHE A 231 -8.48 -7.89 12.21
C PHE A 231 -7.75 -6.68 11.62
N ILE A 232 -6.80 -6.93 10.72
CA ILE A 232 -6.03 -5.91 10.00
C ILE A 232 -6.57 -5.82 8.56
N ALA A 233 -7.20 -4.68 8.23
CA ALA A 233 -7.57 -4.34 6.86
C ALA A 233 -6.40 -3.62 6.18
N ASP A 234 -5.72 -4.29 5.25
CA ASP A 234 -4.71 -3.66 4.40
C ASP A 234 -5.39 -2.86 3.28
N GLU A 235 -5.52 -1.56 3.52
CA GLU A 235 -6.10 -0.59 2.59
C GLU A 235 -5.03 0.30 1.94
N VAL A 236 -3.79 -0.19 1.83
CA VAL A 236 -2.70 0.50 1.12
C VAL A 236 -3.08 0.77 -0.34
N GLN A 237 -3.84 -0.13 -0.97
CA GLN A 237 -4.31 0.04 -2.35
C GLN A 237 -5.76 0.53 -2.44
N THR A 238 -6.66 -0.03 -1.62
CA THR A 238 -8.11 0.18 -1.73
C THR A 238 -8.58 1.46 -1.06
N GLY A 239 -7.80 1.99 -0.12
CA GLY A 239 -8.14 3.19 0.64
C GLY A 239 -8.03 4.49 -0.17
N LEU A 240 -8.30 5.59 0.54
CA LEU A 240 -8.19 6.97 0.08
C LEU A 240 -8.99 7.26 -1.20
N GLY A 241 -10.23 6.76 -1.28
CA GLY A 241 -11.15 7.07 -2.38
C GLY A 241 -11.10 6.08 -3.55
N ARG A 242 -10.15 5.14 -3.57
CA ARG A 242 -9.91 4.27 -4.74
C ARG A 242 -11.12 3.42 -5.13
N THR A 243 -11.91 2.98 -4.16
CA THR A 243 -13.10 2.15 -4.37
C THR A 243 -14.42 2.94 -4.30
N GLY A 244 -14.36 4.28 -4.33
CA GLY A 244 -15.55 5.15 -4.25
C GLY A 244 -15.97 5.57 -2.85
N ARG A 245 -15.32 5.06 -1.80
CA ARG A 245 -15.38 5.58 -0.41
C ARG A 245 -13.97 5.93 0.06
N ILE A 246 -13.88 6.70 1.16
CA ILE A 246 -12.57 7.03 1.74
C ILE A 246 -11.84 5.72 2.09
N TRP A 247 -12.52 4.77 2.72
CA TRP A 247 -11.98 3.44 3.00
C TRP A 247 -12.90 2.36 2.41
N CYS A 248 -12.33 1.30 1.85
CA CYS A 248 -13.08 0.22 1.23
C CYS A 248 -13.92 -0.57 2.26
N HIS A 249 -13.41 -0.75 3.47
CA HIS A 249 -14.14 -1.44 4.54
C HIS A 249 -15.48 -0.76 4.89
N GLN A 250 -15.64 0.53 4.56
CA GLN A 250 -16.88 1.28 4.77
C GLN A 250 -18.00 0.90 3.78
N HIS A 251 -17.73 0.13 2.73
CA HIS A 251 -18.80 -0.38 1.86
C HIS A 251 -19.67 -1.43 2.54
N ASP A 252 -19.08 -2.17 3.48
CA ASP A 252 -19.72 -3.25 4.23
C ASP A 252 -19.90 -2.90 5.72
N ASP A 253 -19.81 -1.61 6.07
CA ASP A 253 -19.89 -1.08 7.45
C ASP A 253 -18.96 -1.83 8.44
N LEU A 254 -17.79 -2.23 7.95
CA LEU A 254 -16.82 -2.96 8.74
C LEU A 254 -16.14 -2.05 9.76
N GLU A 255 -15.52 -2.72 10.70
CA GLU A 255 -15.01 -2.23 11.95
C GLU A 255 -13.67 -2.93 12.25
N PRO A 256 -12.67 -2.90 11.33
CA PRO A 256 -11.38 -3.53 11.56
C PRO A 256 -10.68 -2.91 12.77
N ASP A 257 -9.87 -3.69 13.46
CA ASP A 257 -9.10 -3.23 14.62
C ASP A 257 -7.92 -2.34 14.18
N VAL A 258 -7.39 -2.60 12.98
CA VAL A 258 -6.33 -1.80 12.34
C VAL A 258 -6.64 -1.61 10.87
N VAL A 259 -6.51 -0.38 10.38
CA VAL A 259 -6.45 -0.06 8.95
C VAL A 259 -5.03 0.36 8.61
N VAL A 260 -4.43 -0.30 7.62
CA VAL A 260 -3.13 0.10 7.08
C VAL A 260 -3.34 0.85 5.78
N THR A 261 -2.62 1.97 5.59
CA THR A 261 -2.71 2.75 4.34
C THR A 261 -1.35 3.32 3.94
N GLY A 262 -1.27 3.82 2.70
CA GLY A 262 -0.06 4.37 2.10
C GLY A 262 -0.38 4.97 0.74
N LYS A 263 0.48 4.71 -0.26
CA LYS A 263 0.29 5.09 -1.67
C LYS A 263 -0.31 6.50 -1.85
N GLY A 264 -1.61 6.60 -2.12
CA GLY A 264 -2.30 7.87 -2.36
C GLY A 264 -2.16 8.90 -1.24
N LEU A 265 -1.76 8.47 -0.03
CA LEU A 265 -1.52 9.35 1.12
C LEU A 265 -0.41 10.37 0.86
N SER A 266 0.58 10.06 0.00
CA SER A 266 1.64 11.00 -0.36
C SER A 266 1.16 12.10 -1.31
N GLY A 267 0.01 11.91 -1.96
CA GLY A 267 -0.46 12.79 -3.04
C GLY A 267 0.28 12.61 -4.37
N GLY A 268 1.03 11.52 -4.54
CA GLY A 268 1.93 11.28 -5.68
C GLY A 268 3.37 11.59 -5.33
#